data_AF-A0A7C1WIH5-F1
#
_entry.id   AF-A0A7C1WIH5-F1
#
_cell.length_a   1.000
_cell.length_b   1.000
_cell.length_c   1.000
_cell.angle_alpha   90.00
_cell.angle_beta   90.00
_cell.angle_gamma   90.00
#
_symmetry.space_group_name_H-M   'P 1'
#
loop_
_entity.id
_entity.type
_entity.pdbx_description
1 polymer ?
#
loop_
_entity_poly.entity_id
_entity_poly.type
_entity_poly.pdbx_seq_one_letter_code
_entity_poly.pdbx_strand_id
1 'polypeptide(L)' 'MGKRPKKLLDWVRETIRLKNYSIRTEQAYVRWIKAYIFFHHERHPFQMSA' A
#
# COMPACT_ATOMS: atom_id res chain seq x y z
N MET A 1 18.20 -13.84 -12.35
CA MET A 1 17.90 -13.07 -11.11
C MET A 1 16.41 -13.18 -10.81
N GLY A 2 16.03 -13.88 -9.73
CA GLY A 2 14.62 -14.06 -9.36
C GLY A 2 13.97 -12.74 -8.98
N LYS A 3 12.83 -12.41 -9.60
CA LYS A 3 12.05 -11.21 -9.30
C LYS A 3 11.56 -11.33 -7.85
N ARG A 4 12.03 -10.46 -6.95
CA ARG A 4 11.52 -10.44 -5.57
C ARG A 4 10.00 -10.19 -5.62
N PRO A 5 9.20 -10.90 -4.80
CA PRO A 5 7.78 -10.67 -4.75
C PRO A 5 7.53 -9.21 -4.37
N LYS A 6 6.68 -8.53 -5.15
CA LYS A 6 6.32 -7.11 -4.91
C LYS A 6 5.60 -6.99 -3.57
N LYS A 7 6.05 -6.06 -2.74
CA LYS A 7 5.36 -5.75 -1.47
C LYS A 7 4.06 -4.99 -1.76
N LEU A 8 3.12 -5.02 -0.82
CA LEU A 8 1.83 -4.29 -0.94
C LEU A 8 2.03 -2.82 -1.36
N LEU A 9 2.98 -2.12 -0.73
CA LEU A 9 3.21 -0.71 -1.03
C LEU A 9 3.77 -0.47 -2.44
N ASP A 10 4.44 -1.45 -3.04
CA ASP A 10 4.94 -1.35 -4.41
C ASP A 10 3.77 -1.45 -5.40
N TRP A 11 2.85 -2.39 -5.16
CA TRP A 11 1.60 -2.50 -5.92
C TRP A 11 0.75 -1.23 -5.85
N VAL A 12 0.63 -0.63 -4.67
CA VAL A 12 -0.11 0.61 -4.47
C VAL A 12 0.50 1.74 -5.31
N ARG A 13 1.82 1.94 -5.23
CA ARG A 13 2.50 3.00 -5.99
C ARG A 13 2.33 2.83 -7.49
N GLU A 14 2.53 1.62 -8.01
CA GLU A 14 2.31 1.34 -9.43
C GLU A 14 0.87 1.63 -9.85
N THR A 15 -0.12 1.21 -9.05
CA THR A 15 -1.53 1.46 -9.35
C THR A 15 -1.85 2.95 -9.38
N ILE A 16 -1.32 3.72 -8.43
CA ILE A 16 -1.52 5.18 -8.37
C ILE A 16 -0.88 5.88 -9.57
N ARG A 17 0.33 5.45 -9.97
CA ARG A 17 1.02 5.98 -11.15
C ARG A 17 0.31 5.62 -12.45
N LEU A 18 -0.17 4.38 -12.59
CA LEU A 18 -0.97 3.95 -13.75
C LEU A 18 -2.27 4.75 -13.89
N LYS A 19 -2.85 5.19 -12.77
CA LYS A 19 -4.03 6.05 -12.75
C LYS A 19 -3.70 7.54 -12.95
N ASN A 20 -2.44 7.90 -13.22
CA ASN A 20 -1.98 9.29 -13.39
C ASN A 20 -2.34 10.22 -12.23
N TYR A 21 -2.40 9.70 -11.00
CA TYR A 21 -2.54 10.55 -9.83
C TYR A 21 -1.24 11.31 -9.55
N SER A 22 -1.37 12.45 -8.87
CA SER A 22 -0.22 13.24 -8.46
C SER A 22 0.70 12.45 -7.52
N ILE A 23 2.00 12.78 -7.53
CA ILE A 23 2.97 12.25 -6.57
C ILE A 23 2.57 12.54 -5.11
N ARG A 24 1.85 13.64 -4.86
CA ARG A 24 1.31 13.99 -3.55
C ARG A 24 0.25 13.01 -3.09
N THR A 25 -0.61 12.55 -4.00
CA THR A 25 -1.60 11.50 -3.74
C THR A 25 -0.92 10.17 -3.42
N GLU A 26 0.12 9.79 -4.18
CA GLU A 26 0.93 8.59 -3.90
C GLU A 26 1.48 8.61 -2.46
N GLN A 27 2.10 9.72 -2.06
CA GLN A 27 2.69 9.87 -0.73
C GLN A 27 1.62 9.82 0.37
N ALA A 28 0.49 10.49 0.18
CA ALA A 28 -0.62 10.48 1.14
C ALA A 28 -1.17 9.06 1.32
N TYR A 29 -1.42 8.34 0.23
CA TYR A 29 -2.00 7.00 0.28
C TYR A 29 -1.03 6.00 0.92
N VAL A 30 0.25 6.03 0.54
CA VAL A 30 1.29 5.19 1.16
C VAL A 30 1.40 5.47 2.67
N ARG A 31 1.30 6.73 3.09
CA ARG A 31 1.32 7.11 4.51
C ARG A 31 0.12 6.52 5.26
N TRP A 32 -1.09 6.71 4.75
CA TRP A 32 -2.31 6.21 5.40
C TRP A 32 -2.37 4.68 5.46
N ILE A 33 -1.96 3.99 4.39
CA ILE A 33 -1.91 2.52 4.36
C ILE A 33 -0.91 1.99 5.40
N LYS A 34 0.28 2.60 5.51
CA LYS A 34 1.24 2.23 6.57
C LYS A 34 0.64 2.44 7.96
N ALA A 35 0.03 3.61 8.20
CA ALA A 35 -0.57 3.93 9.48
C ALA A 35 -1.67 2.92 9.85
N TYR A 36 -2.52 2.54 8.89
CA TYR A 36 -3.56 1.53 9.08
C TYR A 36 -2.98 0.16 9.46
N ILE A 37 -1.97 -0.33 8.74
CA ILE A 37 -1.32 -1.61 9.02
C ILE A 37 -0.71 -1.62 10.43
N PHE A 38 -0.01 -0.54 10.81
CA PHE A 38 0.59 -0.44 12.13
C PHE A 38 -0.45 -0.31 13.26
N PHE A 39 -1.52 0.45 13.03
CA PHE A 39 -2.61 0.59 13.99
C PHE A 39 -3.26 -0.76 14.32
N HIS A 40 -3.29 -1.68 13.35
CA HIS A 40 -3.85 -3.01 13.52
C HIS A 40 -2.81 -4.09 13.85
N HIS A 41 -1.62 -3.70 14.34
CA HIS A 41 -0.55 -4.62 14.73
C HIS A 41 -0.15 -5.61 13.62
N GLU A 42 -0.10 -5.11 12.38
CA GLU A 42 0.27 -5.91 11.20
C GLU A 42 -0.72 -7.06 10.90
N ARG A 43 -1.91 -7.07 11.49
CA ARG A 43 -2.98 -7.98 11.05
C ARG A 43 -3.32 -7.73 9.59
N HIS A 44 -3.49 -8.82 8.85
CA HIS A 44 -3.89 -8.74 7.47
C HIS A 44 -5.30 -8.11 7.38
N PRO A 45 -5.53 -7.06 6.56
CA PRO A 45 -6.82 -6.36 6.53
C PRO A 45 -8.03 -7.26 6.27
N PHE A 46 -7.83 -8.33 5.49
CA PHE A 46 -8.88 -9.33 5.20
C PHE A 46 -9.33 -10.14 6.43
N GLN A 47 -8.51 -10.20 7.48
CA GLN A 47 -8.84 -10.86 8.75
C GLN A 47 -9.56 -9.94 9.75
N MET A 48 -9.84 -8.70 9.34
CA MET A 48 -10.39 -7.66 10.22
C MET A 48 -11.75 -7.12 9.74
N SER A 49 -12.17 -7.48 8.54
CA SER A 49 -13.56 -7.28 8.13
C SER A 49 -14.42 -8.32 8.84
N ALA A 50 -15.32 -7.85 9.69
CA ALA A 50 -16.41 -8.65 10.28
C ALA A 50 -17.45 -9.01 9.23
#